data_AF-A0A4U7E0B7-F1
#
_entry.id   AF-A0A4U7E0B7-F1
#
_cell.length_a   1.000
_cell.length_b   1.000
_cell.length_c   1.000
_cell.angle_alpha   90.00
_cell.angle_beta   90.00
_cell.angle_gamma   90.00
#
_symmetry.space_group_name_H-M   'P 1'
#
loop_
_entity.id
_entity.type
_entity.pdbx_description
1 polymer ?
#
loop_
_entity_poly.entity_id
_entity_poly.type
_entity_poly.pdbx_seq_one_letter_code
_entity_poly.pdbx_strand_id
1 'polypeptide(L)'
;MNSFNPGDSIRLNGTSAEVIKTYSVGDIEYLRAYVEDAGVKTVCIDDVRIESKPDQLGELEPASADRLHPDHEAVSAEWFDLRSQALQLQIAHEQGQLLSISNSLVRLEPYQLAAVNWGMQ
;
A
#
# COMPACT_ATOMS: atom_id res chain seq x y z
N MET A 1 -26.59 -10.21 -19.53
CA MET A 1 -26.29 -9.76 -18.17
C MET A 1 -24.88 -9.22 -18.17
N ASN A 2 -24.72 -7.91 -18.32
CA ASN A 2 -23.42 -7.27 -18.18
C ASN A 2 -23.15 -7.15 -16.69
N SER A 3 -22.44 -8.14 -16.14
CA SER A 3 -22.06 -8.12 -14.73
C SER A 3 -20.92 -7.13 -14.57
N PHE A 4 -21.23 -5.91 -14.10
CA PHE A 4 -20.22 -4.94 -13.71
C PHE A 4 -19.68 -5.30 -12.33
N ASN A 5 -18.36 -5.44 -12.23
CA ASN A 5 -17.69 -5.70 -10.97
C ASN A 5 -17.31 -4.37 -10.28
N PRO A 6 -17.29 -4.33 -8.94
CA PRO A 6 -16.69 -3.21 -8.21
C PRO A 6 -15.25 -2.97 -8.68
N GLY A 7 -14.91 -1.73 -9.02
CA GLY A 7 -13.62 -1.32 -9.58
C GLY A 7 -13.57 -1.25 -11.10
N ASP A 8 -14.60 -1.71 -11.82
CA ASP A 8 -14.64 -1.58 -13.28
C ASP A 8 -14.72 -0.11 -13.70
N SER A 9 -13.85 0.29 -14.63
CA SER A 9 -13.93 1.59 -15.30
C SER A 9 -14.91 1.53 -16.48
N ILE A 10 -15.94 2.36 -16.43
CA ILE A 10 -17.01 2.42 -17.42
C ILE A 10 -17.20 3.86 -17.91
N ARG A 11 -17.95 4.03 -19.00
CA ARG A 11 -18.48 5.35 -19.40
C ARG A 11 -19.98 5.35 -19.25
N LEU A 12 -20.48 6.29 -18.45
CA LEU A 12 -21.91 6.57 -18.27
C LEU A 12 -22.29 7.78 -19.11
N ASN A 13 -23.07 7.57 -20.17
CA ASN A 13 -23.49 8.64 -21.11
C ASN A 13 -22.33 9.48 -21.66
N GLY A 14 -21.16 8.85 -21.86
CA GLY A 14 -19.95 9.51 -22.35
C GLY A 14 -19.02 10.06 -21.27
N THR A 15 -19.46 10.13 -20.00
CA THR A 15 -18.63 10.55 -18.86
C THR A 15 -17.94 9.35 -18.22
N SER A 16 -16.65 9.50 -17.86
CA SER A 16 -15.90 8.45 -17.17
C SER A 16 -16.49 8.19 -15.78
N ALA A 17 -16.67 6.92 -15.43
CA ALA A 17 -17.17 6.54 -14.12
C ALA A 17 -16.56 5.21 -13.65
N GLU A 18 -16.47 5.05 -12.34
CA GLU A 18 -15.96 3.83 -11.69
C GLU A 18 -17.07 3.14 -10.92
N VAL A 19 -17.23 1.84 -11.12
CA VAL A 19 -18.27 1.04 -10.47
C VAL A 19 -17.91 0.82 -9.00
N ILE A 20 -18.79 1.27 -8.09
CA ILE A 20 -18.63 1.03 -6.65
C ILE A 20 -19.37 -0.25 -6.25
N LYS A 21 -20.61 -0.39 -6.70
CA LYS A 21 -21.42 -1.58 -6.48
C LYS A 21 -22.63 -1.62 -7.41
N THR A 22 -23.05 -2.82 -7.75
CA THR A 22 -24.34 -3.11 -8.38
C THR A 22 -25.27 -3.74 -7.35
N TYR A 23 -26.56 -3.39 -7.41
CA TYR A 23 -27.58 -4.02 -6.59
C TYR A 23 -28.93 -3.93 -7.27
N SER A 24 -29.79 -4.92 -7.05
CA SER A 24 -31.12 -4.97 -7.64
C SER A 24 -32.19 -4.63 -6.60
N VAL A 25 -33.19 -3.88 -7.01
CA VAL A 25 -34.39 -3.61 -6.19
C VAL A 25 -35.60 -4.08 -6.99
N GLY A 26 -36.15 -5.23 -6.60
CA GLY A 26 -37.13 -5.94 -7.42
C GLY A 26 -36.46 -6.48 -8.69
N ASP A 27 -37.04 -6.16 -9.85
CA ASP A 27 -36.52 -6.55 -11.17
C ASP A 27 -35.63 -5.48 -11.81
N ILE A 28 -35.37 -4.36 -11.11
CA ILE A 28 -34.58 -3.23 -11.64
C ILE A 28 -33.17 -3.27 -11.07
N GLU A 29 -32.18 -3.23 -11.95
CA GLU A 29 -30.76 -3.18 -11.57
C GLU A 29 -30.27 -1.75 -11.43
N TYR A 30 -29.66 -1.46 -10.28
CA TYR A 30 -29.03 -0.18 -9.98
C TYR A 30 -27.53 -0.32 -9.93
N LEU A 31 -26.86 0.68 -10.48
CA LEU A 31 -25.43 0.83 -10.46
C LEU A 31 -25.07 2.08 -9.65
N ARG A 32 -24.31 1.88 -8.58
CA ARG A 32 -23.66 2.97 -7.87
C ARG A 32 -22.25 3.13 -8.41
N ALA A 33 -21.96 4.30 -8.97
CA ALA A 33 -20.67 4.61 -9.57
C ALA A 33 -20.17 5.98 -9.11
N TYR A 34 -18.85 6.15 -9.06
CA TYR A 34 -18.23 7.45 -8.95
C TYR A 34 -18.09 8.04 -10.35
N VAL A 35 -18.77 9.15 -10.63
CA VAL A 35 -18.73 9.82 -11.93
C VAL A 35 -17.73 10.97 -11.85
N GLU A 36 -16.82 11.05 -12.82
CA GLU A 36 -15.88 12.16 -12.95
C GLU A 36 -16.68 13.49 -13.03
N ASP A 37 -16.23 14.49 -12.27
CA ASP A 37 -16.88 15.81 -12.09
C ASP A 37 -18.26 15.86 -11.41
N ALA A 38 -18.93 14.73 -11.19
CA ALA A 38 -20.26 14.67 -10.55
C ALA A 38 -20.30 13.91 -9.22
N GLY A 39 -19.22 13.21 -8.87
CA GLY A 39 -19.08 12.45 -7.62
C GLY A 39 -19.88 11.15 -7.61
N VAL A 40 -20.18 10.63 -6.42
CA VAL A 40 -20.90 9.36 -6.26
C VAL A 40 -22.36 9.52 -6.67
N LYS A 41 -22.80 8.73 -7.65
CA LYS A 41 -24.18 8.69 -8.14
C LYS A 41 -24.69 7.26 -8.17
N THR A 42 -26.01 7.12 -8.01
CA THR A 42 -26.74 5.88 -8.25
C THR A 42 -27.59 6.08 -9.48
N VAL A 43 -27.46 5.19 -10.45
CA VAL A 43 -28.19 5.21 -11.72
C VAL A 43 -28.87 3.86 -11.96
N CYS A 44 -30.02 3.88 -12.61
CA CYS A 44 -30.67 2.68 -13.12
C CYS A 44 -29.92 2.22 -14.38
N ILE A 45 -29.59 0.94 -14.48
CA ILE A 45 -28.81 0.41 -15.61
C ILE A 45 -29.58 0.50 -16.93
N ASP A 46 -30.92 0.40 -16.88
CA ASP A 46 -31.78 0.44 -18.08
C ASP A 46 -31.94 1.85 -18.66
N ASP A 47 -31.77 2.89 -17.85
CA ASP A 47 -31.99 4.29 -18.25
C ASP A 47 -30.72 4.98 -18.78
N VAL A 48 -29.57 4.33 -18.70
CA VAL A 48 -28.26 4.92 -19.04
C VAL A 48 -27.51 4.08 -20.05
N ARG A 49 -26.81 4.73 -20.97
CA ARG A 49 -25.90 4.04 -21.89
C ARG A 49 -24.58 3.79 -21.17
N ILE A 50 -24.30 2.53 -20.91
CA ILE A 50 -23.05 2.09 -20.29
C ILE A 50 -22.16 1.51 -21.38
N GLU A 51 -21.03 2.15 -21.62
CA GLU A 51 -19.96 1.60 -22.45
C GLU A 51 -18.88 1.04 -21.52
N SER A 52 -18.59 -0.25 -21.63
CA SER A 52 -17.43 -0.84 -20.98
C SER A 52 -16.18 -0.22 -21.62
N LYS A 53 -15.42 0.56 -20.86
CA LYS A 53 -14.10 0.97 -21.31
C LYS A 53 -13.21 -0.25 -21.16
N PRO A 54 -12.71 -0.89 -22.23
CA PRO A 54 -11.71 -1.92 -22.07
C PRO A 54 -10.55 -1.27 -21.31
N ASP A 55 -10.24 -1.86 -20.17
CA ASP A 55 -9.21 -1.38 -19.29
C ASP A 55 -7.90 -1.33 -20.09
N GLN A 56 -7.39 -0.12 -20.36
CA GLN A 56 -6.08 0.02 -20.99
C GLN A 56 -4.98 -0.57 -20.08
N LEU A 57 -5.26 -0.79 -18.78
CA LEU A 57 -4.37 -1.50 -17.88
C LEU A 57 -4.44 -3.04 -18.04
N GLY A 58 -5.51 -3.58 -18.63
CA GLY A 58 -5.60 -4.99 -18.99
C GLY A 58 -4.81 -5.37 -20.25
N GLU A 59 -4.49 -4.39 -21.10
CA GLU A 59 -3.52 -4.51 -22.20
C GLU A 59 -2.08 -4.14 -21.79
N LEU A 60 -1.89 -3.56 -20.59
CA LEU A 60 -0.56 -3.52 -20.01
C LEU A 60 -0.25 -4.94 -19.56
N GLU A 61 0.48 -5.67 -20.41
CA GLU A 61 1.27 -6.84 -20.00
C GLU A 61 1.71 -6.61 -18.55
N PRO A 62 1.32 -7.47 -17.58
CA PRO A 62 1.66 -7.26 -16.18
C PRO A 62 3.16 -7.03 -16.18
N ALA A 63 3.57 -5.79 -15.89
CA ALA A 63 4.97 -5.44 -15.97
C ALA A 63 5.63 -6.32 -14.92
N SER A 64 6.24 -7.42 -15.38
CA SER A 64 7.02 -8.31 -14.55
C SER A 64 7.98 -7.41 -13.79
N ALA A 65 8.14 -7.64 -12.48
CA ALA A 65 8.96 -6.77 -11.64
C ALA A 65 10.36 -6.51 -12.26
N ASP A 66 10.85 -7.46 -13.06
CA ASP A 66 12.06 -7.39 -13.89
C ASP A 66 12.09 -6.25 -14.94
N ARG A 67 10.95 -5.80 -15.45
CA ARG A 67 10.86 -4.67 -16.41
C ARG A 67 10.86 -3.31 -15.71
N LEU A 68 10.40 -3.24 -14.46
CA LEU A 68 10.33 -1.99 -13.71
C LEU A 68 11.67 -1.64 -13.04
N HIS A 69 12.50 -2.64 -12.73
CA HIS A 69 13.85 -2.42 -12.23
C HIS A 69 14.77 -3.60 -12.61
N PRO A 70 15.92 -3.36 -13.27
CA PRO A 70 16.91 -4.42 -13.45
C PRO A 70 17.38 -4.91 -12.07
N ASP A 71 17.48 -6.22 -11.89
CA ASP A 71 17.92 -6.88 -10.66
C ASP A 71 16.99 -6.72 -9.42
N HIS A 72 15.67 -6.65 -9.62
CA HIS A 72 14.69 -6.61 -8.50
C HIS A 72 14.91 -7.74 -7.47
N GLU A 73 15.25 -8.96 -7.91
CA GLU A 73 15.59 -10.07 -7.01
C GLU A 73 16.83 -9.78 -6.15
N ALA A 74 17.87 -9.17 -6.73
CA ALA A 74 19.10 -8.84 -6.01
C ALA A 74 18.90 -7.66 -5.05
N VAL A 75 18.21 -6.60 -5.50
CA VAL A 75 17.86 -5.44 -4.67
C VAL A 75 16.95 -5.84 -3.51
N SER A 76 16.01 -6.75 -3.75
CA SER A 76 15.13 -7.30 -2.71
C SER A 76 15.91 -8.09 -1.67
N ALA A 77 16.96 -8.83 -2.06
CA ALA A 77 17.82 -9.55 -1.13
C ALA A 77 18.63 -8.57 -0.25
N GLU A 78 19.24 -7.56 -0.86
CA GLU A 78 20.01 -6.53 -0.12
C GLU A 78 19.12 -5.73 0.85
N TRP A 79 17.89 -5.39 0.46
CA TRP A 79 16.94 -4.69 1.34
C TRP A 79 16.38 -5.58 2.44
N PHE A 80 16.19 -6.87 2.17
CA PHE A 80 15.82 -7.85 3.20
C PHE A 80 16.94 -7.99 4.25
N ASP A 81 18.19 -8.06 3.80
CA ASP A 81 19.35 -8.13 4.69
C ASP A 81 19.49 -6.85 5.52
N LEU A 82 19.34 -5.68 4.91
CA LEU A 82 19.39 -4.40 5.62
C LEU A 82 18.28 -4.29 6.67
N ARG A 83 17.05 -4.70 6.34
CA ARG A 83 15.92 -4.71 7.27
C ARG A 83 16.17 -5.69 8.43
N SER A 84 16.71 -6.87 8.14
CA SER A 84 17.04 -7.87 9.15
C SER A 84 18.12 -7.37 10.12
N GLN A 85 19.17 -6.72 9.60
CA GLN A 85 20.22 -6.08 10.40
C GLN A 85 19.68 -4.94 11.26
N ALA A 86 18.83 -4.07 10.69
CA ALA A 86 18.22 -2.98 11.43
C ALA A 86 17.32 -3.49 12.58
N LEU A 87 16.54 -4.56 12.33
CA LEU A 87 15.70 -5.17 13.36
C LEU A 87 16.56 -5.80 14.48
N GLN A 88 17.65 -6.49 14.14
CA GLN A 88 18.57 -7.04 15.12
C GLN A 88 19.20 -5.95 15.99
N LEU A 89 19.60 -4.83 15.38
CA LEU A 89 20.14 -3.67 16.11
C LEU A 89 19.08 -3.03 17.01
N GLN A 90 17.84 -2.89 16.55
CA GLN A 90 16.73 -2.39 17.35
C GLN A 90 16.47 -3.28 18.57
N ILE A 91 16.40 -4.60 18.37
CA ILE A 91 16.21 -5.57 19.46
C ILE A 91 17.37 -5.51 20.46
N ALA A 92 18.62 -5.43 19.98
CA ALA A 92 19.78 -5.29 20.84
C ALA A 92 19.78 -3.97 21.64
N HIS A 93 19.21 -2.90 21.06
CA HIS A 93 19.00 -1.62 21.74
C HIS A 93 17.91 -1.71 22.81
N GLU A 94 16.76 -2.29 22.48
CA GLU A 94 15.62 -2.47 23.40
C GLU A 94 15.96 -3.41 24.57
N GLN A 95 16.80 -4.43 24.34
CA GLN A 95 17.26 -5.36 25.38
C GLN A 95 18.41 -4.81 26.24
N GLY A 96 18.84 -3.56 26.02
CA GLY A 96 19.94 -2.93 26.77
C GLY A 96 21.32 -3.55 26.52
N GLN A 97 21.45 -4.44 25.53
CA GLN A 97 22.74 -5.02 25.12
C GLN A 97 23.59 -4.00 24.36
N LEU A 98 22.96 -3.01 23.72
CA LEU A 98 23.61 -1.75 23.37
C LEU A 98 23.50 -0.83 24.58
N LEU A 99 24.46 -0.95 25.50
CA LEU A 99 24.50 -0.14 26.71
C LEU A 99 24.29 1.35 26.34
N SER A 100 23.33 2.00 27.01
CA SER A 100 22.91 3.41 26.78
C SER A 100 24.05 4.43 26.88
N ILE A 101 25.20 4.03 27.44
CA ILE A 101 26.49 4.74 27.39
C ILE A 101 27.00 5.02 25.96
N SER A 102 26.54 4.28 24.96
CA SER A 102 26.98 4.46 23.56
C SER A 102 26.40 5.71 22.90
N ASN A 103 25.34 6.30 23.45
CA ASN A 103 24.76 7.58 23.01
C ASN A 103 25.22 8.78 23.85
N SER A 104 26.14 8.57 24.81
CA SER A 104 26.71 9.68 25.57
C SER A 104 27.68 10.47 24.69
N LEU A 105 27.37 11.75 24.47
CA LEU A 105 28.30 12.73 23.86
C LEU A 105 29.54 12.98 24.73
N VAL A 106 29.54 12.49 25.97
CA VAL A 106 30.65 12.62 26.91
C VAL A 106 31.46 11.33 26.89
N ARG A 107 32.76 11.44 26.58
CA ARG A 107 33.73 10.36 26.75
C ARG A 107 33.86 10.06 28.24
N LEU A 108 33.40 8.89 28.65
CA LEU A 108 33.47 8.43 30.04
C LEU A 108 34.74 7.63 30.27
N GLU A 109 35.46 7.97 31.34
CA GLU A 109 36.60 7.20 31.81
C GLU A 109 36.14 5.92 32.54
N PRO A 110 36.98 4.87 32.63
CA PRO A 110 36.57 3.55 33.13
C PRO A 110 35.88 3.56 34.51
N TYR A 111 36.29 4.46 35.40
CA TYR A 111 35.70 4.58 36.74
C TYR A 111 34.29 5.22 36.73
N GLN A 112 34.01 6.11 35.76
CA GLN A 112 32.70 6.74 35.61
C GLN A 112 31.68 5.75 35.05
N LEU A 113 32.13 4.92 34.11
CA LEU A 113 31.32 3.86 33.52
C LEU A 113 30.91 2.81 34.56
N ALA A 114 31.83 2.45 35.46
CA ALA A 114 31.55 1.55 36.59
C ALA A 114 30.50 2.12 37.56
N ALA A 115 30.57 3.41 37.88
CA ALA A 115 29.60 4.08 38.75
C ALA A 115 28.20 4.14 38.13
N VAL A 116 28.10 4.41 36.82
CA VAL A 116 26.82 4.41 36.09
C VAL A 116 26.24 3.00 36.02
N ASN A 117 27.05 1.99 35.71
CA ASN A 117 26.60 0.60 35.68
C ASN A 117 26.12 0.10 37.05
N TRP A 118 26.78 0.54 38.14
CA TRP A 118 26.35 0.18 39.50
C TRP A 118 25.02 0.82 39.90
N GLY A 119 24.70 2.03 39.41
CA GLY A 119 23.43 2.69 39.66
C GLY A 119 22.26 2.24 38.77
N MET A 120 22.52 1.46 37.72
CA MET A 120 21.49 0.90 36.81
C MET A 120 21.05 -0.53 37.19
N GLN A 121 21.69 -1.17 38.18
CA GLN A 121 21.21 -2.43 38.80
C GLN A 121 20.12 -2.16 39.83
#